data_AF-A0A7X7ARX4-F1
#
_entry.id   AF-A0A7X7ARX4-F1
#
_cell.length_a   1.000
_cell.length_b   1.000
_cell.length_c   1.000
_cell.angle_alpha   90.00
_cell.angle_beta   90.00
_cell.angle_gamma   90.00
#
_symmetry.space_group_name_H-M   'P 1'
#
loop_
_entity.id
_entity.type
_entity.pdbx_description
1 polymer ?
#
loop_
_entity_poly.entity_id
_entity_poly.type
_entity_poly.pdbx_seq_one_letter_code
_entity_poly.pdbx_strand_id
1 'polypeptide(L)'
;MIKTNNFIKKGKKAIQDDLRREFVLASKDPDFVKLCARLKSKDEILMKYTSKLETSVLELKNCAKCKGLNYCSNEVNGHVYYPVNKGDFIEFIYKPCKHYKKEVTTNQTKFFETPRILMNASLSELFNEKERNNIIKYIKNFLKQKINNEQVKGLYLSGSFGSGKSYILSALLNELSNKGFTTANVYYPSLLKRLKASFNDYNYDEVIDEIMKTDILLLDDIG
;
A
#
# COMPACT_ATOMS: atom_id res chain seq x y z
N MET A 1 3.85 48.44 8.94
CA MET A 1 4.57 48.18 10.22
C MET A 1 4.66 46.68 10.41
N ILE A 2 5.82 46.10 10.08
CA ILE A 2 6.09 44.66 10.23
C ILE A 2 6.42 44.40 11.70
N LYS A 3 5.60 43.59 12.39
CA LYS A 3 5.90 43.12 13.76
C LYS A 3 7.12 42.21 13.70
N THR A 4 8.24 42.69 14.21
CA THR A 4 9.46 41.94 14.44
C THR A 4 9.19 40.77 15.38
N ASN A 5 9.42 39.54 14.90
CA ASN A 5 9.48 38.35 15.74
C ASN A 5 10.67 38.48 16.69
N ASN A 6 10.41 38.82 17.95
CA ASN A 6 11.40 38.78 19.01
C ASN A 6 11.77 37.31 19.32
N PHE A 7 12.89 36.84 18.78
CA PHE A 7 13.54 35.61 19.24
C PHE A 7 14.16 35.86 20.62
N ILE A 8 13.45 35.49 21.68
CA ILE A 8 13.97 35.51 23.05
C ILE A 8 15.08 34.46 23.17
N LYS A 9 16.33 34.89 23.35
CA LYS A 9 17.45 33.98 23.66
C LYS A 9 17.34 33.48 25.10
N LYS A 10 16.70 32.33 25.30
CA LYS A 10 16.69 31.62 26.60
C LYS A 10 18.08 31.00 26.86
N GLY A 11 18.54 31.08 28.11
CA GLY A 11 19.77 30.38 28.53
C GLY A 11 19.58 28.86 28.56
N LYS A 12 20.67 28.09 28.45
CA LYS A 12 20.65 26.61 28.42
C LYS A 12 19.85 25.98 29.56
N LYS A 13 19.97 26.52 30.78
CA LYS A 13 19.24 26.04 31.96
C LYS A 13 17.73 26.23 31.83
N ALA A 14 17.29 27.41 31.37
CA ALA A 14 15.87 27.70 31.17
C ALA A 14 15.24 26.78 30.11
N ILE A 15 15.97 26.49 29.02
CA ILE A 15 15.52 25.53 27.99
C ILE A 15 15.36 24.13 28.58
N GLN A 16 16.30 23.68 29.40
CA GLN A 16 16.26 22.37 30.03
C GLN A 16 15.09 22.25 31.04
N ASP A 17 14.83 23.30 31.81
CA ASP A 17 13.70 23.36 32.75
C ASP A 17 12.36 23.33 32.00
N ASP A 18 12.25 24.03 30.87
CA ASP A 18 11.05 24.01 30.01
C ASP A 18 10.80 22.60 29.43
N LEU A 19 11.82 21.96 28.86
CA LEU A 19 11.71 20.59 28.32
C LEU A 19 11.28 19.59 29.40
N ARG A 20 11.84 19.72 30.61
CA ARG A 20 11.45 18.88 31.75
C ARG A 20 10.00 19.12 32.14
N ARG A 21 9.56 20.38 32.20
CA ARG A 21 8.17 20.73 32.51
C ARG A 21 7.20 20.15 31.50
N GLU A 22 7.47 20.31 30.21
CA GLU A 22 6.63 19.76 29.13
C GLU A 22 6.54 18.23 29.23
N PHE A 23 7.67 17.55 29.44
CA PHE A 23 7.70 16.09 29.56
C PHE A 23 6.91 15.59 30.77
N VAL A 24 6.97 16.28 31.91
CA VAL A 24 6.18 15.95 33.11
C VAL A 24 4.68 16.16 32.86
N LEU A 25 4.30 17.21 32.12
CA LEU A 25 2.90 17.44 31.75
C LEU A 25 2.38 16.35 30.81
N ALA A 26 3.15 15.98 29.79
CA ALA A 26 2.82 14.91 28.86
C ALA A 26 2.72 13.54 29.57
N SER A 27 3.56 13.31 30.59
CA SER A 27 3.55 12.09 31.41
C SER A 27 2.29 11.88 32.25
N LYS A 28 1.36 12.85 32.30
CA LYS A 28 0.03 12.65 32.88
C LYS A 28 -0.84 11.71 32.03
N ASP A 29 -0.53 11.55 30.73
CA ASP A 29 -1.21 10.63 29.84
C ASP A 29 -0.63 9.20 29.99
N PRO A 30 -1.43 8.21 30.43
CA PRO A 30 -0.94 6.84 30.61
C PRO A 30 -0.39 6.22 29.32
N ASP A 31 -0.91 6.60 28.16
CA ASP A 31 -0.45 6.06 26.88
C ASP A 31 0.89 6.68 26.45
N PHE A 32 1.16 7.93 26.85
CA PHE A 32 2.47 8.57 26.68
C PHE A 32 3.54 7.85 27.50
N VAL A 33 3.25 7.56 28.78
CA VAL A 33 4.17 6.82 29.66
C VAL A 33 4.44 5.42 29.11
N LYS A 34 3.41 4.70 28.64
CA LYS A 34 3.57 3.39 27.99
C LYS A 34 4.44 3.46 26.72
N LEU A 35 4.26 4.49 25.89
CA LEU A 35 5.06 4.67 24.68
C LEU A 35 6.54 4.92 25.02
N CYS A 36 6.80 5.81 25.98
CA CYS A 36 8.15 6.11 26.46
C CYS A 36 8.85 4.88 27.02
N ALA A 37 8.15 4.09 27.86
CA ALA A 37 8.70 2.86 28.44
C ALA A 37 9.08 1.82 27.36
N ARG A 38 8.31 1.75 26.25
CA ARG A 38 8.60 0.84 25.13
C ARG A 38 9.83 1.24 24.33
N LEU A 39 10.17 2.54 24.28
CA LEU A 39 11.32 3.02 23.53
C LEU A 39 12.65 2.62 24.17
N LYS A 40 12.68 2.38 25.50
CA LYS A 40 13.92 2.03 26.25
C LYS A 40 15.05 3.04 26.02
N SER A 41 14.73 4.32 26.00
CA SER A 41 15.70 5.42 25.85
C SER A 41 15.83 6.20 27.16
N LYS A 42 16.93 6.95 27.32
CA LYS A 42 17.13 7.83 28.47
C LYS A 42 16.12 8.98 28.45
N ASP A 43 15.62 9.38 29.62
CA ASP A 43 14.68 10.49 29.77
C ASP A 43 15.20 11.79 29.14
N GLU A 44 16.50 12.07 29.23
CA GLU A 44 17.14 13.22 28.60
C GLU A 44 16.97 13.28 27.08
N ILE A 45 16.90 12.12 26.43
CA ILE A 45 16.66 12.02 24.98
C ILE A 45 15.16 12.20 24.72
N LEU A 46 14.30 11.54 25.50
CA LEU A 46 12.84 11.60 25.34
C LEU A 46 12.30 13.02 25.55
N MET A 47 12.81 13.76 26.54
CA MET A 47 12.44 15.15 26.82
C MET A 47 12.63 16.07 25.62
N LYS A 48 13.65 15.82 24.77
CA LYS A 48 13.91 16.61 23.56
C LYS A 48 12.86 16.39 22.47
N TYR A 49 12.11 15.29 22.55
CA TYR A 49 11.15 14.88 21.53
C TYR A 49 9.70 14.84 22.06
N THR A 50 9.42 15.47 23.21
CA THR A 50 8.10 15.45 23.88
C THR A 50 6.95 15.70 22.91
N SER A 51 6.96 16.81 22.18
CA SER A 51 5.86 17.15 21.26
C SER A 51 5.65 16.11 20.16
N LYS A 52 6.74 15.55 19.62
CA LYS A 52 6.65 14.49 18.59
C LYS A 52 6.10 13.19 19.16
N LEU A 53 6.46 12.85 20.40
CA LEU A 53 5.92 11.70 21.11
C LEU A 53 4.42 11.88 21.42
N GLU A 54 3.99 13.09 21.78
CA GLU A 54 2.56 13.43 21.94
C GLU A 54 1.79 13.24 20.62
N THR A 55 2.35 13.68 19.49
CA THR A 55 1.77 13.41 18.16
C THR A 55 1.62 11.91 17.92
N SER A 56 2.66 11.11 18.21
CA SER A 56 2.59 9.66 18.07
C SER A 56 1.50 9.02 18.94
N VAL A 57 1.32 9.48 20.19
CA VAL A 57 0.26 9.00 21.08
C VAL A 57 -1.12 9.35 20.53
N LEU A 58 -1.31 10.58 20.07
CA LEU A 58 -2.57 11.03 19.48
C LEU A 58 -2.95 10.18 18.26
N GLU A 59 -2.01 9.97 17.34
CA GLU A 59 -2.25 9.18 16.13
C GLU A 59 -2.49 7.69 16.42
N LEU A 60 -1.83 7.14 17.45
CA LEU A 60 -2.11 5.78 17.92
C LEU A 60 -3.52 5.66 18.52
N LYS A 61 -3.98 6.67 19.28
CA LYS A 61 -5.35 6.73 19.82
C LYS A 61 -6.40 6.82 18.72
N ASN A 62 -6.15 7.62 17.68
CA ASN A 62 -6.99 7.68 16.49
C ASN A 62 -7.08 6.30 15.81
N CYS A 63 -5.93 5.63 15.61
CA CYS A 63 -5.88 4.30 15.01
C CYS A 63 -6.61 3.22 15.83
N ALA A 64 -6.62 3.32 17.15
CA ALA A 64 -7.36 2.40 18.02
C ALA A 64 -8.88 2.44 17.76
N LYS A 65 -9.41 3.62 17.41
CA LYS A 65 -10.84 3.85 17.10
C LYS A 65 -11.16 3.82 15.60
N CYS A 66 -10.16 3.62 14.74
CA CYS A 66 -10.28 3.76 13.29
C CYS A 66 -11.10 2.64 12.65
N LYS A 67 -12.09 3.01 11.83
CA LYS A 67 -13.03 2.11 11.12
C LYS A 67 -12.61 1.75 9.69
N GLY A 68 -11.53 2.33 9.16
CA GLY A 68 -11.03 2.10 7.79
C GLY A 68 -10.33 3.34 7.22
N LEU A 69 -9.67 3.25 6.04
CA LEU A 69 -8.91 4.39 5.48
C LEU A 69 -9.80 5.60 5.16
N ASN A 70 -11.05 5.37 4.76
CA ASN A 70 -12.05 6.43 4.51
C ASN A 70 -12.43 7.24 5.77
N TYR A 71 -12.14 6.71 6.96
CA TYR A 71 -12.43 7.36 8.25
C TYR A 71 -11.15 7.68 9.02
N CYS A 72 -9.99 7.69 8.35
CA CYS A 72 -8.71 7.94 8.99
C CYS A 72 -8.61 9.41 9.42
N SER A 73 -8.36 9.64 10.72
CA SER A 73 -8.21 10.98 11.30
C SER A 73 -6.77 11.40 11.57
N ASN A 74 -5.79 10.60 11.11
CA ASN A 74 -4.37 10.94 11.20
C ASN A 74 -3.98 11.92 10.09
N GLU A 75 -2.89 12.66 10.30
CA GLU A 75 -2.39 13.66 9.34
C GLU A 75 -2.01 13.00 8.01
N VAL A 76 -1.34 11.84 8.07
CA VAL A 76 -1.03 11.02 6.90
C VAL A 76 -1.99 9.83 6.86
N ASN A 77 -2.90 9.83 5.88
CA ASN A 77 -3.90 8.77 5.73
C ASN A 77 -3.24 7.38 5.62
N GLY A 78 -3.77 6.41 6.37
CA GLY A 78 -3.27 5.04 6.40
C GLY A 78 -1.96 4.85 7.15
N HIS A 79 -1.39 5.88 7.76
CA HIS A 79 -0.11 5.80 8.45
C HIS A 79 -0.21 6.29 9.89
N VAL A 80 0.82 5.94 10.66
CA VAL A 80 1.03 6.41 12.04
C VAL A 80 2.45 6.94 12.13
N TYR A 81 2.58 8.17 12.60
CA TYR A 81 3.83 8.80 12.99
C TYR A 81 4.42 8.09 14.20
N TYR A 82 5.43 7.25 13.96
CA TYR A 82 5.90 6.27 14.91
C TYR A 82 7.37 6.51 15.31
N PRO A 83 7.69 6.53 16.62
CA PRO A 83 9.05 6.71 17.09
C PRO A 83 9.83 5.39 17.05
N VAL A 84 11.08 5.45 16.61
CA VAL A 84 12.04 4.35 16.54
C VAL A 84 13.29 4.76 17.30
N ASN A 85 13.63 4.01 18.33
CA ASN A 85 14.86 4.23 19.08
C ASN A 85 16.08 3.80 18.25
N LYS A 86 17.04 4.72 18.04
CA LYS A 86 18.32 4.47 17.35
C LYS A 86 19.53 4.52 18.30
N GLY A 87 19.30 4.37 19.61
CA GLY A 87 20.31 4.48 20.65
C GLY A 87 20.44 5.93 21.12
N ASP A 88 21.13 6.75 20.32
CA ASP A 88 21.47 8.12 20.71
C ASP A 88 20.38 9.15 20.40
N PHE A 89 19.44 8.81 19.52
CA PHE A 89 18.32 9.67 19.13
C PHE A 89 17.07 8.85 18.82
N ILE A 90 15.93 9.54 18.74
CA ILE A 90 14.67 8.98 18.30
C ILE A 90 14.42 9.40 16.86
N GLU A 91 14.33 8.42 15.96
CA GLU A 91 13.90 8.61 14.59
C GLU A 91 12.37 8.53 14.54
N PHE A 92 11.72 9.40 13.76
CA PHE A 92 10.28 9.37 13.59
C PHE A 92 9.94 9.09 12.13
N ILE A 93 9.19 8.02 11.90
CA ILE A 93 8.81 7.56 10.56
C ILE A 93 7.31 7.33 10.48
N TYR A 94 6.73 7.50 9.29
CA TYR A 94 5.37 7.07 9.04
C TYR A 94 5.34 5.57 8.80
N LYS A 95 4.70 4.82 9.71
CA LYS A 95 4.47 3.38 9.55
C LYS A 95 3.05 3.12 9.06
N PRO A 96 2.85 2.22 8.09
CA PRO A 96 1.52 1.86 7.61
C PRO A 96 0.69 1.21 8.73
N CYS A 97 -0.57 1.63 8.85
CA CYS A 97 -1.50 1.10 9.83
C CYS A 97 -2.15 -0.21 9.36
N LYS A 98 -2.89 -0.88 10.25
CA LYS A 98 -3.54 -2.18 9.96
C LYS A 98 -4.51 -2.14 8.77
N HIS A 99 -5.12 -0.98 8.52
CA HIS A 99 -6.07 -0.79 7.40
C HIS A 99 -5.33 -0.51 6.09
N TYR A 100 -4.22 0.22 6.14
CA TYR A 100 -3.36 0.44 4.98
C TYR A 100 -2.74 -0.86 4.48
N LYS A 101 -2.32 -1.77 5.37
CA LYS A 101 -1.86 -3.11 4.94
C LYS A 101 -2.95 -3.99 4.32
N LYS A 102 -4.22 -3.72 4.60
CA LYS A 102 -5.35 -4.44 3.99
C LYS A 102 -5.75 -3.84 2.64
N GLU A 103 -5.52 -2.54 2.43
CA GLU A 103 -5.85 -1.83 1.19
C GLU A 103 -4.66 -1.72 0.22
N VAL A 104 -3.41 -1.76 0.70
CA VAL A 104 -2.23 -1.98 -0.15
C VAL A 104 -2.26 -3.43 -0.59
N THR A 105 -2.75 -3.57 -1.81
CA THR A 105 -2.78 -4.76 -2.64
C THR A 105 -1.41 -5.46 -2.60
N THR A 106 -1.36 -6.66 -2.02
CA THR A 106 -0.23 -7.59 -2.12
C THR A 106 -0.17 -8.19 -3.54
N ASN A 107 -0.42 -7.38 -4.56
CA ASN A 107 -0.48 -7.84 -5.93
C ASN A 107 0.90 -8.37 -6.31
N GLN A 108 1.01 -9.70 -6.40
CA GLN A 108 2.20 -10.43 -6.80
C GLN A 108 2.10 -10.89 -8.26
N THR A 109 1.21 -10.27 -9.04
CA THR A 109 1.09 -10.55 -10.48
C THR A 109 2.43 -10.33 -11.15
N LYS A 110 2.85 -11.33 -11.92
CA LYS A 110 4.04 -11.24 -12.76
C LYS A 110 3.64 -10.64 -14.09
N PHE A 111 4.29 -9.54 -14.46
CA PHE A 111 3.98 -8.81 -15.68
C PHE A 111 5.09 -9.02 -16.71
N PHE A 112 4.71 -9.50 -17.89
CA PHE A 112 5.62 -9.75 -19.00
C PHE A 112 5.25 -8.83 -20.16
N GLU A 113 6.11 -7.85 -20.41
CA GLU A 113 5.95 -6.86 -21.50
C GLU A 113 4.65 -6.03 -21.41
N THR A 114 4.00 -6.02 -20.24
CA THR A 114 2.74 -5.31 -20.00
C THR A 114 2.99 -3.82 -19.72
N PRO A 115 2.22 -2.89 -20.30
CA PRO A 115 2.28 -1.46 -19.96
C PRO A 115 1.94 -1.16 -18.48
N ARG A 116 2.62 -0.19 -17.88
CA ARG A 116 2.43 0.22 -16.46
C ARG A 116 0.98 0.57 -16.10
N ILE A 117 0.23 1.16 -17.04
CA ILE A 117 -1.18 1.51 -16.82
C ILE A 117 -2.05 0.26 -16.54
N LEU A 118 -1.72 -0.86 -17.17
CA LEU A 118 -2.43 -2.13 -16.96
C LEU A 118 -1.97 -2.81 -15.66
N MET A 119 -0.69 -2.63 -15.28
CA MET A 119 -0.18 -3.15 -14.00
C MET A 119 -0.94 -2.59 -12.79
N ASN A 120 -1.35 -1.32 -12.87
CA ASN A 120 -2.05 -0.63 -11.79
C ASN A 120 -3.59 -0.63 -11.95
N ALA A 121 -4.13 -1.42 -12.88
CA ALA A 121 -5.57 -1.44 -13.13
C ALA A 121 -6.35 -1.90 -11.89
N SER A 122 -7.48 -1.24 -11.60
CA SER A 122 -8.31 -1.51 -10.42
C SER A 122 -9.76 -1.73 -10.78
N LEU A 123 -10.41 -2.72 -10.15
CA LEU A 123 -11.86 -2.93 -10.33
C LEU A 123 -12.67 -1.76 -9.76
N SER A 124 -12.16 -1.06 -8.74
CA SER A 124 -12.87 0.07 -8.11
C SER A 124 -13.12 1.22 -9.08
N GLU A 125 -12.20 1.46 -10.02
CA GLU A 125 -12.30 2.51 -11.04
C GLU A 125 -13.34 2.17 -12.12
N LEU A 126 -13.66 0.87 -12.31
CA LEU A 126 -14.60 0.40 -13.32
C LEU A 126 -16.08 0.52 -12.90
N PHE A 127 -16.38 0.54 -11.61
CA PHE A 127 -17.76 0.46 -11.10
C PHE A 127 -18.59 1.73 -11.27
N ASN A 128 -18.02 2.82 -11.80
CA ASN A 128 -18.72 4.09 -11.98
C ASN A 128 -19.42 4.22 -13.35
N GLU A 129 -19.23 3.27 -14.27
CA GLU A 129 -19.78 3.35 -15.63
C GLU A 129 -21.05 2.50 -15.81
N LYS A 130 -22.22 3.15 -15.90
CA LYS A 130 -23.53 2.50 -16.05
C LYS A 130 -23.64 1.59 -17.28
N GLU A 131 -22.90 1.87 -18.35
CA GLU A 131 -22.93 1.11 -19.61
C GLU A 131 -22.22 -0.25 -19.52
N ARG A 132 -21.39 -0.47 -18.48
CA ARG A 132 -20.60 -1.70 -18.29
C ARG A 132 -21.21 -2.70 -17.32
N ASN A 133 -22.48 -2.53 -16.94
CA ASN A 133 -23.13 -3.36 -15.92
C ASN A 133 -23.06 -4.87 -16.19
N ASN A 134 -23.24 -5.29 -17.44
CA ASN A 134 -23.23 -6.72 -17.79
C ASN A 134 -21.85 -7.36 -17.61
N ILE A 135 -20.80 -6.71 -18.10
CA ILE A 135 -19.43 -7.23 -17.98
C ILE A 135 -18.95 -7.18 -16.53
N ILE A 136 -19.29 -6.12 -15.80
CA ILE A 136 -19.02 -6.00 -14.37
C ILE A 136 -19.67 -7.14 -13.59
N LYS A 137 -20.95 -7.45 -13.88
CA LYS A 137 -21.67 -8.56 -13.25
C LYS A 137 -20.99 -9.89 -13.54
N TYR A 138 -20.58 -10.13 -14.78
CA TYR A 138 -19.88 -11.34 -15.17
C TYR A 138 -18.54 -11.48 -14.43
N ILE A 139 -17.73 -10.43 -14.39
CA ILE A 139 -16.43 -10.40 -13.71
C ILE A 139 -16.58 -10.66 -12.21
N LYS A 140 -17.57 -10.03 -11.56
CA LYS A 140 -17.88 -10.28 -10.15
C LYS A 140 -18.25 -11.74 -9.92
N ASN A 141 -19.04 -12.33 -10.81
CA ASN A 141 -19.41 -13.74 -10.70
C ASN A 141 -18.21 -14.66 -10.89
N PHE A 142 -17.39 -14.42 -11.92
CA PHE A 142 -16.15 -15.16 -12.15
C PHE A 142 -15.21 -15.10 -10.94
N LEU A 143 -14.98 -13.90 -10.39
CA LEU A 143 -14.16 -13.69 -9.20
C LEU A 143 -14.71 -14.49 -8.00
N LYS A 144 -16.02 -14.42 -7.75
CA LYS A 144 -16.67 -15.15 -6.65
C LYS A 144 -16.51 -16.66 -6.80
N GLN A 145 -16.80 -17.20 -7.99
CA GLN A 145 -16.68 -18.62 -8.27
C GLN A 145 -15.23 -19.11 -8.11
N LYS A 146 -14.25 -18.35 -8.61
CA LYS A 146 -12.82 -18.66 -8.42
C LYS A 146 -12.41 -18.67 -6.95
N ILE A 147 -12.81 -17.67 -6.18
CA ILE A 147 -12.50 -17.60 -4.74
C ILE A 147 -13.12 -18.78 -3.97
N ASN A 148 -14.30 -19.23 -4.37
CA ASN A 148 -14.98 -20.39 -3.79
C ASN A 148 -14.39 -21.74 -4.26
N ASN A 149 -13.31 -21.73 -5.04
CA ASN A 149 -12.68 -22.90 -5.64
C ASN A 149 -13.64 -23.72 -6.54
N GLU A 150 -14.61 -23.04 -7.15
CA GLU A 150 -15.53 -23.64 -8.11
C GLU A 150 -14.84 -23.83 -9.47
N GLN A 151 -15.20 -24.88 -10.20
CA GLN A 151 -14.76 -25.00 -11.59
C GLN A 151 -15.41 -23.89 -12.43
N VAL A 152 -14.55 -23.06 -13.04
CA VAL A 152 -14.97 -22.04 -14.00
C VAL A 152 -14.22 -22.22 -15.31
N LYS A 153 -14.90 -21.88 -16.40
CA LYS A 153 -14.28 -21.82 -17.74
C LYS A 153 -13.38 -20.58 -17.85
N GLY A 154 -12.43 -20.62 -18.78
CA GLY A 154 -11.67 -19.44 -19.16
C GLY A 154 -12.57 -18.32 -19.70
N LEU A 155 -12.08 -17.08 -19.62
CA LEU A 155 -12.76 -15.88 -20.11
C LEU A 155 -12.06 -15.41 -21.39
N TYR A 156 -12.85 -15.17 -22.43
CA TYR A 156 -12.41 -14.49 -23.65
C TYR A 156 -13.20 -13.20 -23.82
N LEU A 157 -12.50 -12.06 -23.85
CA LEU A 157 -13.11 -10.74 -23.98
C LEU A 157 -12.72 -10.10 -25.32
N SER A 158 -13.70 -9.92 -26.20
CA SER A 158 -13.53 -9.28 -27.51
C SER A 158 -14.38 -8.01 -27.63
N GLY A 159 -14.03 -7.16 -28.60
CA GLY A 159 -14.72 -5.90 -28.86
C GLY A 159 -13.80 -4.88 -29.53
N SER A 160 -14.35 -3.73 -29.89
CA SER A 160 -13.65 -2.67 -30.62
C SER A 160 -12.34 -2.23 -29.96
N PHE A 161 -11.39 -1.74 -30.75
CA PHE A 161 -10.15 -1.15 -30.24
C PHE A 161 -10.46 0.00 -29.26
N GLY A 162 -9.67 0.12 -28.19
CA GLY A 162 -9.85 1.17 -27.18
C GLY A 162 -11.03 0.99 -26.20
N SER A 163 -11.80 -0.10 -26.26
CA SER A 163 -12.95 -0.33 -25.36
C SER A 163 -12.60 -0.70 -23.91
N GLY A 164 -11.31 -0.71 -23.55
CA GLY A 164 -10.84 -0.96 -22.18
C GLY A 164 -10.69 -2.44 -21.79
N LYS A 165 -10.77 -3.38 -22.73
CA LYS A 165 -10.70 -4.84 -22.47
C LYS A 165 -9.49 -5.24 -21.62
N SER A 166 -8.30 -4.83 -22.02
CA SER A 166 -7.05 -5.16 -21.34
C SER A 166 -7.00 -4.59 -19.92
N TYR A 167 -7.53 -3.38 -19.72
CA TYR A 167 -7.64 -2.77 -18.39
C TYR A 167 -8.60 -3.58 -17.51
N ILE A 168 -9.77 -3.93 -18.04
CA ILE A 168 -10.78 -4.71 -17.31
C ILE A 168 -10.22 -6.07 -16.86
N LEU A 169 -9.56 -6.80 -17.76
CA LEU A 169 -8.96 -8.10 -17.43
C LEU A 169 -7.76 -7.96 -16.49
N SER A 170 -6.94 -6.94 -16.65
CA SER A 170 -5.81 -6.68 -15.74
C SER A 170 -6.29 -6.31 -14.33
N ALA A 171 -7.37 -5.54 -14.21
CA ALA A 171 -7.99 -5.23 -12.93
C ALA A 171 -8.55 -6.47 -12.23
N LEU A 172 -9.21 -7.37 -12.98
CA LEU A 172 -9.66 -8.67 -12.45
C LEU A 172 -8.47 -9.51 -11.97
N LEU A 173 -7.41 -9.58 -12.77
CA LEU A 173 -6.21 -10.33 -12.45
C LEU A 173 -5.52 -9.81 -11.17
N ASN A 174 -5.41 -8.49 -11.04
CA ASN A 174 -4.86 -7.84 -9.85
C ASN A 174 -5.67 -8.19 -8.60
N GLU A 175 -7.01 -8.18 -8.69
CA GLU A 175 -7.88 -8.59 -7.59
C GLU A 175 -7.70 -10.05 -7.20
N LEU A 176 -7.57 -10.96 -8.16
CA LEU A 176 -7.27 -12.37 -7.89
C LEU A 176 -5.92 -12.54 -7.20
N SER A 177 -4.89 -11.79 -7.63
CA SER A 177 -3.59 -11.78 -6.96
C SER A 177 -3.70 -11.35 -5.49
N ASN A 178 -4.50 -10.31 -5.21
CA ASN A 178 -4.77 -9.85 -3.84
C ASN A 178 -5.54 -10.87 -2.99
N LYS A 179 -6.20 -11.85 -3.61
CA LYS A 179 -6.85 -12.97 -2.93
C LYS A 179 -5.93 -14.18 -2.74
N GLY A 180 -4.65 -14.05 -3.11
CA GLY A 180 -3.62 -15.06 -2.89
C GLY A 180 -3.43 -16.02 -4.06
N PHE A 181 -4.06 -15.80 -5.21
CA PHE A 181 -3.78 -16.57 -6.42
C PHE A 181 -2.44 -16.12 -7.02
N THR A 182 -1.65 -17.07 -7.51
CA THR A 182 -0.51 -16.77 -8.37
C THR A 182 -1.00 -16.39 -9.75
N THR A 183 -0.57 -15.23 -10.24
CA THR A 183 -1.13 -14.62 -11.46
C THR A 183 -0.02 -14.16 -12.41
N ALA A 184 -0.24 -14.34 -13.71
CA ALA A 184 0.64 -13.82 -14.76
C ALA A 184 -0.15 -13.00 -15.78
N ASN A 185 0.39 -11.84 -16.14
CA ASN A 185 -0.12 -10.98 -17.22
C ASN A 185 0.94 -10.92 -18.32
N VAL A 186 0.57 -11.34 -19.53
CA VAL A 186 1.48 -11.44 -20.65
C VAL A 186 0.92 -10.63 -21.80
N TYR A 187 1.68 -9.64 -22.27
CA TYR A 187 1.42 -9.04 -23.56
C TYR A 187 1.92 -9.96 -24.68
N TYR A 188 0.98 -10.67 -25.30
CA TYR A 188 1.26 -11.82 -26.17
C TYR A 188 2.13 -11.48 -27.39
N PRO A 189 1.93 -10.36 -28.11
CA PRO A 189 2.75 -10.02 -29.28
C PRO A 189 4.24 -9.85 -28.94
N SER A 190 4.55 -9.22 -27.80
CA SER A 190 5.95 -9.03 -27.38
C SER A 190 6.59 -10.34 -26.91
N LEU A 191 5.83 -11.21 -26.22
CA LEU A 191 6.32 -12.53 -25.84
C LEU A 191 6.71 -13.34 -27.10
N LEU A 192 5.87 -13.35 -28.13
CA LEU A 192 6.17 -14.04 -29.40
C LEU A 192 7.39 -13.46 -30.13
N LYS A 193 7.56 -12.14 -30.12
CA LYS A 193 8.76 -11.51 -30.71
C LYS A 193 10.03 -11.94 -29.99
N ARG A 194 9.99 -11.96 -28.65
CA ARG A 194 11.12 -12.43 -27.83
C ARG A 194 11.41 -13.91 -28.04
N LEU A 195 10.38 -14.76 -28.09
CA LEU A 195 10.49 -16.18 -28.45
C LEU A 195 11.28 -16.38 -29.73
N LYS A 196 10.95 -15.62 -30.77
CA LYS A 196 11.63 -15.72 -32.07
C LYS A 196 13.07 -15.23 -32.02
N ALA A 197 13.39 -14.28 -31.16
CA ALA A 197 14.74 -13.71 -31.05
C ALA A 197 15.67 -14.54 -30.16
N SER A 198 15.11 -15.26 -29.17
CA SER A 198 15.86 -15.90 -28.08
C SER A 198 15.94 -17.43 -28.19
N PHE A 199 15.81 -18.02 -29.39
CA PHE A 199 15.85 -19.47 -29.60
C PHE A 199 17.08 -20.20 -29.01
N ASN A 200 18.17 -19.48 -28.71
CA ASN A 200 19.42 -20.03 -28.16
C ASN A 200 19.72 -19.62 -26.71
N ASP A 201 18.78 -19.01 -25.98
CA ASP A 201 19.04 -18.41 -24.66
C ASP A 201 18.42 -19.24 -23.50
N TYR A 202 19.26 -19.74 -22.58
CA TYR A 202 18.85 -20.68 -21.51
C TYR A 202 17.89 -20.09 -20.48
N ASN A 203 17.86 -18.77 -20.29
CA ASN A 203 16.96 -18.11 -19.33
C ASN A 203 15.49 -18.14 -19.75
N TYR A 204 15.19 -18.55 -20.98
CA TYR A 204 13.83 -18.48 -21.51
C TYR A 204 12.91 -19.59 -20.98
N ASP A 205 13.45 -20.80 -20.78
CA ASP A 205 12.68 -21.93 -20.25
C ASP A 205 12.13 -21.61 -18.85
N GLU A 206 12.91 -20.91 -18.02
CA GLU A 206 12.47 -20.48 -16.69
C GLU A 206 11.27 -19.53 -16.74
N VAL A 207 11.25 -18.59 -17.70
CA VAL A 207 10.14 -17.64 -17.89
C VAL A 207 8.87 -18.36 -18.32
N ILE A 208 8.97 -19.32 -19.25
CA ILE A 208 7.82 -20.12 -19.67
C ILE A 208 7.30 -20.99 -18.53
N ASP A 209 8.21 -21.66 -17.82
CA ASP A 209 7.87 -22.47 -16.65
C ASP A 209 7.13 -21.65 -15.59
N GLU A 210 7.58 -20.41 -15.36
CA GLU A 210 6.95 -19.49 -14.44
C GLU A 210 5.52 -19.10 -14.87
N ILE A 211 5.32 -18.82 -16.17
CA ILE A 211 4.01 -18.53 -16.75
C ILE A 211 3.07 -19.74 -16.62
N MET A 212 3.56 -20.94 -16.95
CA MET A 212 2.78 -22.19 -16.95
C MET A 212 2.35 -22.65 -15.56
N LYS A 213 3.10 -22.29 -14.51
CA LYS A 213 2.83 -22.71 -13.12
C LYS A 213 1.86 -21.77 -12.37
N THR A 214 1.42 -20.66 -12.98
CA THR A 214 0.47 -19.75 -12.34
C THR A 214 -0.95 -20.31 -12.28
N ASP A 215 -1.70 -19.96 -11.23
CA ASP A 215 -3.11 -20.35 -11.09
C ASP A 215 -3.99 -19.69 -12.17
N ILE A 216 -3.64 -18.46 -12.55
CA ILE A 216 -4.41 -17.66 -13.50
C ILE A 216 -3.47 -16.88 -14.44
N LEU A 217 -3.62 -17.15 -15.73
CA LEU A 217 -2.89 -16.52 -16.81
C LEU A 217 -3.80 -15.59 -17.62
N LEU A 218 -3.36 -14.36 -17.83
CA LEU A 218 -3.93 -13.43 -18.81
C LEU A 218 -2.99 -13.29 -20.00
N LEU A 219 -3.49 -13.68 -21.18
CA LEU A 219 -2.85 -13.41 -22.48
C LEU A 219 -3.55 -12.21 -23.12
N ASP A 220 -2.89 -11.06 -23.13
CA ASP A 220 -3.40 -9.84 -23.73
C ASP A 220 -3.01 -9.75 -25.20
N ASP A 221 -3.92 -9.21 -26.02
CA ASP A 221 -3.71 -8.94 -27.45
C ASP A 221 -3.27 -10.18 -28.27
N ILE A 222 -4.05 -11.25 -28.18
CA ILE A 222 -3.83 -12.49 -28.95
C ILE A 222 -4.25 -12.38 -30.44
N GLY A 223 -4.73 -11.20 -30.86
CA GLY A 223 -5.30 -10.94 -32.19
C GLY A 223 -4.34 -10.40 -33.21
#